data_AF-A0A7L4ZJI0-F1
#
_entry.id   AF-A0A7L4ZJI0-F1
#
_cell.length_a   1.000
_cell.length_b   1.000
_cell.length_c   1.000
_cell.angle_alpha   90.00
_cell.angle_beta   90.00
_cell.angle_gamma   90.00
#
_symmetry.space_group_name_H-M   'P 1'
#
loop_
_entity.id
_entity.type
_entity.pdbx_description
1 polymer ?
#
loop_
_entity_poly.entity_id
_entity_poly.type
_entity_poly.pdbx_seq_one_letter_code
_entity_poly.pdbx_strand_id
1 'polypeptide(L)'
;MNNNYRISKQAINDLNAIWMHTLHKWSKKQADRYYSLIIEEITFIADNFSIGKSATQTRKNYRVTKVKSHLIFYKKTDDDIVEIVRVLHQRMDIKKRLK
;
A
#
# COMPACT_ATOMS: atom_id res chain seq x y z
N MET A 1 -12.11 2.58 16.63
CA MET A 1 -11.95 2.12 15.23
C MET A 1 -11.29 0.76 15.30
N ASN A 2 -11.99 -0.29 14.90
CA ASN A 2 -11.43 -1.65 14.82
C ASN A 2 -10.81 -1.80 13.43
N ASN A 3 -9.54 -1.46 13.30
CA ASN A 3 -8.83 -1.54 12.02
C ASN A 3 -8.46 -3.00 11.74
N ASN A 4 -9.43 -3.77 11.26
CA ASN A 4 -9.18 -5.14 10.84
C ASN A 4 -8.74 -5.14 9.38
N TYR A 5 -7.43 -5.02 9.14
CA TYR A 5 -6.82 -5.21 7.84
C TYR A 5 -5.70 -6.24 7.91
N ARG A 6 -5.39 -6.85 6.77
CA ARG A 6 -4.25 -7.75 6.59
C ARG A 6 -3.21 -7.09 5.71
N ILE A 7 -1.93 -7.28 6.02
CA ILE A 7 -0.84 -6.89 5.13
C ILE A 7 -0.20 -8.17 4.61
N SER A 8 -0.19 -8.35 3.30
CA SER A 8 0.50 -9.48 2.68
C SER A 8 2.01 -9.43 2.93
N LYS A 9 2.67 -10.59 2.85
CA LYS A 9 4.13 -10.69 2.97
C LYS A 9 4.86 -9.80 1.94
N GLN A 10 4.34 -9.68 0.71
CA GLN A 10 4.94 -8.83 -0.30
C GLN A 10 4.80 -7.34 0.05
N ALA A 11 3.66 -6.90 0.56
CA ALA A 11 3.49 -5.53 1.02
C ALA A 11 4.39 -5.19 2.22
N ILE A 12 4.60 -6.12 3.16
CA ILE A 12 5.58 -5.93 4.25
C ILE A 12 7.00 -5.74 3.69
N ASN A 13 7.41 -6.58 2.73
CA ASN A 13 8.72 -6.44 2.08
C ASN A 13 8.85 -5.12 1.33
N ASP A 14 7.79 -4.70 0.64
CA ASP A 14 7.75 -3.41 -0.05
C ASP A 14 7.93 -2.25 0.95
N LEU A 15 7.19 -2.25 2.07
CA LEU A 15 7.30 -1.25 3.13
C LEU A 15 8.71 -1.15 3.72
N ASN A 16 9.33 -2.31 4.00
CA ASN A 16 10.71 -2.37 4.48
C ASN A 16 11.69 -1.79 3.46
N ALA A 17 11.54 -2.13 2.18
CA ALA A 17 12.37 -1.60 1.11
C ALA A 17 12.22 -0.07 0.97
N ILE A 18 10.99 0.45 1.11
CA ILE A 18 10.71 1.89 1.08
C ILE A 18 11.38 2.60 2.24
N TRP A 19 11.26 2.07 3.45
CA TRP A 19 11.87 2.67 4.64
C TRP A 19 13.40 2.66 4.52
N MET A 20 14.01 1.53 4.16
CA MET A 20 15.46 1.40 3.97
C MET A 20 15.98 2.33 2.85
N HIS A 21 15.30 2.39 1.71
CA HIS A 21 15.68 3.31 0.63
C HIS A 21 15.63 4.77 1.09
N THR A 22 14.59 5.13 1.86
CA THR A 22 14.40 6.48 2.36
C THR A 22 15.43 6.86 3.42
N LEU A 23 15.78 5.90 4.30
CA LEU A 23 16.82 6.04 5.30
C LEU A 23 18.17 6.33 4.63
N HIS A 24 18.57 5.50 3.66
CA HIS A 24 19.87 5.61 3.01
C HIS A 24 20.00 6.88 2.15
N LYS A 25 18.90 7.32 1.53
CA LYS A 25 18.95 8.45 0.61
C LYS A 25 18.79 9.81 1.29
N TRP A 26 18.11 9.87 2.43
CA TRP A 26 17.88 11.14 3.11
C TRP A 26 18.20 11.09 4.61
N SER A 27 17.31 10.53 5.44
CA SER A 27 17.53 10.42 6.89
C SER A 27 16.53 9.48 7.57
N LYS A 28 16.86 9.02 8.78
CA LYS A 28 15.93 8.24 9.62
C LYS A 28 14.62 8.98 9.87
N LYS A 29 14.68 10.27 10.22
CA LYS A 29 13.50 11.11 10.46
C LYS A 29 12.56 11.16 9.25
N GLN A 30 13.12 11.20 8.04
CA GLN A 30 12.32 11.17 6.81
C GLN A 30 11.77 9.77 6.50
N ALA A 31 12.53 8.71 6.78
CA ALA A 31 12.07 7.33 6.65
C ALA A 31 10.87 7.06 7.58
N ASP A 32 11.00 7.41 8.86
CA ASP A 32 9.95 7.26 9.88
C ASP A 32 8.70 8.04 9.48
N ARG A 33 8.86 9.33 9.13
CA ARG A 33 7.73 10.16 8.68
C ARG A 33 7.04 9.58 7.46
N TYR A 34 7.79 9.05 6.49
CA TYR A 34 7.18 8.54 5.28
C TYR A 34 6.45 7.21 5.51
N TYR A 35 7.02 6.34 6.35
CA TYR A 35 6.36 5.12 6.78
C TYR A 35 5.05 5.39 7.52
N SER A 36 5.04 6.34 8.47
CA SER A 36 3.82 6.76 9.17
C SER A 36 2.72 7.20 8.20
N LEU A 37 3.04 8.02 7.20
CA LEU A 37 2.05 8.45 6.18
C LEU A 37 1.45 7.28 5.39
N ILE A 38 2.24 6.24 5.12
CA ILE A 38 1.75 5.05 4.42
C ILE A 38 0.83 4.23 5.34
N ILE A 39 1.19 4.08 6.62
CA ILE A 39 0.38 3.35 7.60
C ILE A 39 -0.94 4.09 7.91
N GLU A 40 -0.91 5.42 7.98
CA GLU A 40 -2.10 6.26 8.13
C GLU A 40 -3.07 6.06 6.96
N GLU A 41 -2.56 6.04 5.72
CA GLU A 41 -3.39 5.77 4.55
C GLU A 41 -3.94 4.33 4.56
N ILE A 42 -3.13 3.32 4.93
CA ILE A 42 -3.58 1.92 5.05
C ILE A 42 -4.73 1.79 6.06
N THR A 43 -4.58 2.46 7.20
CA THR A 43 -5.62 2.55 8.24
C THR A 43 -6.88 3.20 7.69
N PHE A 44 -6.74 4.34 7.01
CA PHE A 44 -7.86 5.07 6.45
C PHE A 44 -8.64 4.27 5.39
N ILE A 45 -7.94 3.60 4.47
CA ILE A 45 -8.59 2.79 3.42
C ILE A 45 -9.16 1.47 3.95
N ALA A 46 -8.69 0.96 5.09
CA ALA A 46 -9.29 -0.19 5.74
C ALA A 46 -10.74 0.12 6.17
N ASP A 47 -10.97 1.32 6.71
CA ASP A 47 -12.29 1.80 7.09
C ASP A 47 -13.10 2.37 5.90
N ASN A 48 -12.40 2.84 4.85
CA ASN A 48 -13.00 3.54 3.72
C ASN A 48 -12.68 2.87 2.37
N PHE A 49 -12.93 1.56 2.26
CA PHE A 49 -12.51 0.74 1.11
C PHE A 49 -12.75 1.38 -0.27
N SER A 50 -13.92 2.00 -0.47
CA SER A 50 -14.34 2.56 -1.76
C SER A 50 -13.62 3.84 -2.19
N ILE A 51 -12.80 4.48 -1.33
CA ILE A 51 -12.18 5.78 -1.65
C ILE A 51 -11.07 5.69 -2.71
N GLY A 52 -10.32 4.59 -2.72
CA GLY A 52 -9.29 4.35 -3.74
C GLY A 52 -9.91 4.08 -5.11
N LYS A 53 -9.14 4.36 -6.15
CA LYS A 53 -9.56 4.16 -7.53
C LYS A 53 -9.63 2.67 -7.85
N SER A 54 -10.62 2.27 -8.66
CA SER A 54 -10.67 0.91 -9.18
C SER A 54 -9.42 0.61 -10.00
N ALA A 55 -8.75 -0.50 -9.70
CA ALA A 55 -7.62 -1.04 -10.46
C ALA A 55 -8.06 -2.21 -11.35
N THR A 56 -9.35 -2.32 -11.67
CA THR A 56 -9.94 -3.42 -12.47
C THR A 56 -9.28 -3.61 -13.83
N GLN A 57 -8.78 -2.53 -14.45
CA GLN A 57 -8.01 -2.61 -15.70
C GLN A 57 -6.68 -3.37 -15.55
N THR A 58 -6.18 -3.52 -14.32
CA THR A 58 -4.98 -4.30 -14.00
C THR A 58 -5.32 -5.64 -13.37
N ARG A 59 -6.21 -5.67 -12.37
CA ARG A 59 -6.67 -6.90 -11.72
C ARG A 59 -8.08 -6.69 -11.14
N LYS A 60 -9.00 -7.62 -11.41
CA LYS A 60 -10.39 -7.54 -10.95
C LYS A 60 -10.45 -7.46 -9.41
N ASN A 61 -11.36 -6.66 -8.87
CA ASN A 61 -11.59 -6.43 -7.43
C ASN A 61 -10.46 -5.72 -6.66
N TYR A 62 -9.45 -5.22 -7.36
CA TYR A 62 -8.38 -4.44 -6.73
C TYR A 62 -8.73 -2.95 -6.78
N ARG A 63 -8.23 -2.24 -5.79
CA ARG A 63 -8.25 -0.79 -5.70
C ARG A 63 -6.85 -0.26 -5.43
N VAL A 64 -6.65 1.02 -5.73
CA VAL A 64 -5.38 1.70 -5.55
C VAL A 64 -5.57 3.10 -4.98
N THR A 65 -4.78 3.44 -3.97
CA THR A 65 -4.57 4.81 -3.50
C THR A 65 -3.10 5.21 -3.65
N LYS A 66 -2.79 6.49 -3.54
CA LYS A 66 -1.45 7.05 -3.76
C LYS A 66 -1.01 7.89 -2.57
N VAL A 67 0.16 7.55 -2.03
CA VAL A 67 0.84 8.32 -0.98
C VAL A 67 2.19 8.80 -1.51
N LYS A 68 2.28 10.09 -1.83
CA LYS A 68 3.43 10.71 -2.51
C LYS A 68 3.83 9.92 -3.76
N SER A 69 4.96 9.22 -3.76
CA SER A 69 5.48 8.48 -4.90
C SER A 69 5.08 6.99 -4.93
N HIS A 70 4.37 6.50 -3.91
CA HIS A 70 4.00 5.10 -3.79
C HIS A 70 2.48 4.88 -3.96
N LEU A 71 2.15 3.75 -4.56
CA LEU A 71 0.80 3.26 -4.83
C LEU A 71 0.52 2.07 -3.91
N ILE A 72 -0.57 2.14 -3.17
CA ILE A 72 -1.01 1.09 -2.26
C ILE A 72 -2.12 0.32 -2.96
N PHE A 73 -1.86 -0.94 -3.30
CA PHE A 73 -2.82 -1.85 -3.92
C PHE A 73 -3.48 -2.70 -2.85
N TYR A 74 -4.81 -2.72 -2.86
CA TYR A 74 -5.59 -3.41 -1.85
C TYR A 74 -6.87 -3.99 -2.44
N LYS A 75 -7.46 -4.96 -1.75
CA LYS A 75 -8.73 -5.61 -2.12
C LYS A 75 -9.50 -6.00 -0.87
N LYS A 76 -10.76 -6.39 -1.04
CA LYS A 76 -11.50 -7.14 -0.02
C LYS A 76 -11.26 -8.65 -0.21
N THR A 77 -11.06 -9.36 0.88
CA THR A 77 -11.05 -10.83 0.94
C THR A 77 -12.47 -11.36 1.09
N ASP A 78 -12.64 -12.68 1.01
CA ASP A 78 -13.97 -13.32 1.07
C ASP A 78 -14.66 -13.14 2.44
N ASP A 79 -13.88 -12.89 3.49
CA ASP A 79 -14.34 -12.57 4.85
C ASP A 79 -14.51 -11.05 5.09
N ASP A 80 -14.65 -10.26 4.01
CA ASP A 80 -14.86 -8.81 4.00
C ASP A 80 -13.72 -7.96 4.62
N ILE A 81 -12.55 -8.57 4.85
CA ILE A 81 -11.38 -7.88 5.40
C ILE A 81 -10.60 -7.18 4.28
N VAL A 82 -10.11 -5.97 4.55
CA VAL A 82 -9.21 -5.27 3.62
C VAL A 82 -7.81 -5.89 3.69
N GLU A 83 -7.32 -6.37 2.55
CA GLU A 83 -5.97 -6.89 2.40
C GLU A 83 -5.11 -5.92 1.57
N ILE A 84 -4.00 -5.47 2.15
CA ILE A 84 -2.95 -4.72 1.46
C ILE A 84 -2.06 -5.70 0.72
N VAL A 85 -2.15 -5.68 -0.61
CA VAL A 85 -1.49 -6.65 -1.49
C VAL A 85 -0.09 -6.20 -1.87
N ARG A 86 0.12 -4.91 -2.18
CA ARG A 86 1.45 -4.36 -2.56
C ARG A 86 1.55 -2.87 -2.23
N VAL A 87 2.77 -2.39 -2.00
CA VAL A 87 3.09 -0.96 -1.90
C VAL A 87 4.19 -0.63 -2.91
N LEU A 88 3.84 -0.13 -4.09
CA LEU A 88 4.78 -0.02 -5.22
C LEU A 88 5.13 1.42 -5.52
N HIS A 89 6.37 1.69 -5.88
CA HIS A 89 6.73 3.01 -6.40
C HIS A 89 6.05 3.24 -7.76
N GLN A 90 5.49 4.42 -8.00
CA GLN A 90 4.69 4.74 -9.19
C GLN A 90 5.43 4.58 -10.53
N ARG A 91 6.77 4.55 -10.50
CA ARG A 91 7.65 4.36 -11.68
C ARG A 91 7.97 2.89 -11.97
N MET A 92 7.51 1.95 -11.15
CA MET A 92 7.73 0.52 -11.38
C MET A 92 6.79 -0.01 -12.46
N ASP A 93 7.18 -1.12 -13.08
CA ASP A 93 6.27 -1.90 -13.92
C ASP A 93 5.20 -2.57 -13.04
N ILE A 94 4.07 -1.87 -12.85
CA ILE A 94 2.96 -2.29 -11.98
C ILE A 94 2.36 -3.61 -12.48
N LYS A 95 2.18 -3.77 -13.80
CA LYS A 95 1.56 -4.97 -14.38
C LYS A 95 2.38 -6.20 -14.06
N LYS A 96 3.72 -6.13 -14.18
CA LYS A 96 4.61 -7.25 -13.84
C LYS A 96 4.62 -7.58 -12.34
N ARG A 97 4.42 -6.59 -11.48
CA ARG A 97 4.45 -6.76 -10.01
C ARG A 97 3.13 -7.26 -9.41
N LEU A 98 2.02 -7.15 -10.15
CA LEU A 98 0.69 -7.59 -9.71
C LEU A 98 0.21 -8.90 -10.35
N LYS A 99 1.07 -9.61 -11.10
CA LYS A 99 0.80 -10.98 -11.55
C LYS A 99 0.69 -11.92 -10.34
#